data_AF-A0A928MTA8-F1
#
_entry.id   AF-A0A928MTA8-F1
#
_cell.length_a   1.000
_cell.length_b   1.000
_cell.length_c   1.000
_cell.angle_alpha   90.00
_cell.angle_beta   90.00
_cell.angle_gamma   90.00
#
_symmetry.space_group_name_H-M   'P 1'
#
loop_
_entity.id
_entity.type
_entity.pdbx_description
1 polymer ?
#
loop_
_entity_poly.entity_id
_entity_poly.type
_entity_poly.pdbx_seq_one_letter_code
_entity_poly.pdbx_strand_id
1 'polypeptide(L)' 'MNYKDLSEILFPDITLTADDYEKMYPERSLPEGAKVTRIAPSPTGYLHIGSAKAIDINFTK' A
#
# COMPACT_ATOMS: atom_id res chain seq x y z
N MET A 1 16.64 -13.60 -20.23
CA MET A 1 16.35 -13.50 -18.80
C MET A 1 14.93 -13.00 -18.65
N ASN A 2 14.04 -13.84 -18.13
CA ASN A 2 12.63 -13.51 -17.98
C ASN A 2 12.38 -12.85 -16.60
N TYR A 3 11.18 -12.33 -16.37
CA TYR A 3 10.84 -11.65 -15.11
C TYR A 3 10.93 -12.57 -13.88
N LYS A 4 10.73 -13.87 -14.05
CA LYS A 4 10.86 -14.87 -12.98
C LYS A 4 12.33 -15.02 -12.58
N ASP A 5 13.22 -15.23 -13.56
CA ASP A 5 14.66 -15.34 -13.30
C ASP A 5 15.21 -14.08 -12.60
N LEU A 6 14.70 -12.90 -12.97
CA LEU A 6 15.08 -11.63 -12.34
C LEU A 6 14.56 -11.53 -10.89
N SER A 7 13.32 -11.95 -10.64
CA SER A 7 12.73 -11.92 -9.30
C SER A 7 13.48 -12.83 -8.31
N GLU A 8 13.92 -14.01 -8.77
CA GLU A 8 14.67 -14.97 -7.95
C GLU A 8 16.04 -14.41 -7.50
N ILE A 9 16.65 -13.54 -8.30
CA ILE A 9 17.91 -12.87 -7.95
C ILE A 9 17.70 -11.67 -7.04
N LEU A 10 16.67 -10.85 -7.30
CA LEU A 10 16.42 -9.63 -6.53
C LEU A 10 15.89 -9.91 -5.13
N PHE A 11 15.12 -11.00 -4.98
CA PHE A 11 14.39 -11.31 -3.75
C PHE A 11 14.57 -12.77 -3.32
N PRO A 12 15.81 -13.24 -3.10
CA PRO A 12 16.09 -14.65 -2.80
C PRO A 12 15.44 -15.13 -1.49
N ASP A 13 15.19 -14.21 -0.56
CA ASP A 13 14.60 -14.53 0.75
C ASP A 13 13.06 -14.54 0.75
N ILE A 14 12.43 -14.11 -0.34
CA ILE A 14 10.97 -14.13 -0.46
C ILE A 14 10.54 -15.54 -0.87
N THR A 15 10.07 -16.30 0.12
CA THR A 15 9.62 -17.69 -0.04
C THR A 15 8.10 -17.84 -0.07
N LEU A 16 7.37 -16.79 0.32
CA LEU A 16 5.92 -16.78 0.38
C LEU A 16 5.32 -16.47 -0.99
N THR A 17 4.22 -17.16 -1.29
CA THR A 17 3.44 -16.92 -2.50
C THR A 17 2.44 -15.78 -2.28
N ALA A 18 1.82 -15.31 -3.37
CA ALA A 18 0.75 -14.32 -3.29
C ALA A 18 -0.41 -14.80 -2.37
N ASP A 19 -0.85 -16.05 -2.55
CA ASP A 19 -1.92 -16.67 -1.76
C ASP A 19 -1.59 -16.73 -0.26
N ASP A 20 -0.31 -16.92 0.10
CA ASP A 20 0.10 -16.93 1.51
C ASP A 20 -0.06 -15.55 2.14
N TYR A 21 0.24 -14.49 1.41
CA TYR A 21 0.03 -13.11 1.86
C TYR A 21 -1.46 -12.77 1.96
N GLU A 22 -2.29 -13.23 1.03
CA GLU A 22 -3.74 -13.04 1.10
C GLU A 22 -4.35 -13.71 2.34
N LYS A 23 -3.85 -14.90 2.72
CA LYS A 23 -4.25 -15.58 3.98
C LYS A 23 -3.73 -14.85 5.22
N MET A 24 -2.52 -14.31 5.16
CA MET A 24 -1.91 -13.57 6.28
C MET A 24 -2.62 -12.24 6.53
N TYR A 25 -3.14 -11.59 5.48
CA TYR A 25 -3.81 -10.30 5.53
C TYR A 25 -5.22 -10.38 4.92
N PRO A 26 -6.17 -11.04 5.60
CA PRO A 26 -7.52 -11.21 5.09
C PRO A 26 -8.26 -9.86 4.98
N GLU A 27 -9.38 -9.86 4.26
CA GLU A 27 -10.24 -8.68 4.16
C GLU A 27 -10.65 -8.14 5.54
N ARG A 28 -10.70 -6.82 5.66
CA ARG A 28 -11.04 -6.17 6.92
C ARG A 28 -12.53 -6.28 7.19
N SER A 29 -12.91 -6.76 8.37
CA SER A 29 -14.29 -6.68 8.86
C SER A 29 -14.62 -5.25 9.27
N LEU A 30 -15.15 -4.45 8.34
CA LEU A 30 -15.49 -3.04 8.57
C LEU A 30 -16.99 -2.79 8.44
N PRO A 31 -17.54 -1.81 9.20
CA PRO A 31 -18.91 -1.35 9.00
C PRO A 31 -19.15 -0.83 7.58
N GLU A 32 -20.40 -0.88 7.12
CA GLU A 32 -20.80 -0.28 5.85
C GLU A 32 -20.47 1.23 5.83
N GLY A 33 -19.85 1.68 4.75
CA GLY A 33 -19.42 3.07 4.58
C GLY A 33 -18.10 3.44 5.29
N ALA A 34 -17.44 2.51 5.99
CA ALA A 34 -16.14 2.77 6.60
C ALA A 34 -15.07 3.04 5.53
N LYS A 35 -14.44 4.22 5.60
CA LYS A 35 -13.37 4.61 4.67
C LYS A 35 -11.99 4.21 5.23
N VAL A 36 -11.22 3.47 4.44
CA VAL A 36 -9.81 3.16 4.73
C VAL A 36 -8.91 4.00 3.83
N THR A 37 -8.43 5.12 4.36
CA THR A 37 -7.68 6.12 3.60
C THR A 37 -6.25 6.25 4.15
N ARG A 38 -5.32 6.75 3.34
CA ARG A 38 -3.92 6.95 3.75
C ARG A 38 -3.41 8.28 3.22
N ILE A 39 -2.67 9.01 4.05
CA ILE A 39 -1.79 10.09 3.60
C ILE A 39 -0.36 9.75 4.05
N ALA A 40 0.62 9.95 3.17
CA ALA A 40 2.02 9.77 3.55
C ALA A 40 2.91 10.80 2.86
N PRO A 41 2.93 12.03 3.40
CA PRO A 41 3.88 13.03 2.97
C PRO A 41 5.30 12.62 3.35
N SER A 42 6.30 13.12 2.63
CA SER A 42 7.69 13.02 3.05
C SER A 42 7.90 13.74 4.38
N PRO A 43 8.59 13.15 5.37
CA PRO A 43 8.88 13.82 6.64
C PRO A 43 9.95 14.91 6.52
N THR A 44 10.55 15.09 5.34
CA THR A 44 11.68 16.00 5.11
C THR A 44 11.29 17.47 4.95
N GLY A 45 10.01 17.81 5.06
CA GLY A 45 9.51 19.16 4.88
C GLY A 45 8.14 19.39 5.51
N TYR A 46 7.70 20.65 5.49
CA TYR A 46 6.39 21.02 6.01
C TYR A 46 5.27 20.66 5.03
N LEU A 47 4.07 20.42 5.58
CA LEU A 47 2.87 20.27 4.78
C LEU A 47 2.57 21.56 4.01
N HIS A 48 2.07 21.41 2.78
CA HIS A 48 1.67 22.53 1.93
C HIS A 48 0.31 22.25 1.31
N ILE A 49 -0.21 23.20 0.53
CA ILE A 49 -1.55 23.11 -0.10
C ILE A 49 -1.71 21.84 -0.94
N GLY A 50 -0.62 21.36 -1.57
CA GLY A 50 -0.63 20.09 -2.30
C GLY A 50 -0.87 18.88 -1.39
N SER A 51 -0.29 18.87 -0.19
CA SER A 51 -0.57 17.85 0.82
C SER A 51 -2.03 17.91 1.27
N ALA A 52 -2.58 19.11 1.48
CA ALA A 52 -4.00 19.28 1.83
C ALA A 52 -4.94 18.75 0.74
N LYS A 53 -4.63 19.01 -0.54
CA LYS A 53 -5.38 18.46 -1.67
C LYS A 53 -5.34 16.93 -1.70
N ALA A 54 -4.19 16.31 -1.42
CA ALA A 54 -4.07 14.85 -1.38
C ALA A 54 -4.92 14.24 -0.25
N ILE A 55 -4.96 14.89 0.92
CA ILE A 55 -5.84 14.50 2.04
C ILE A 55 -7.30 14.55 1.57
N ASP A 56 -7.73 15.68 1.02
CA ASP A 56 -9.11 15.87 0.57
C ASP A 56 -9.53 14.80 -0.43
N ILE A 57 -8.70 14.52 -1.45
CA ILE A 57 -8.97 13.47 -2.44
C ILE A 57 -9.09 12.09 -1.78
N ASN A 58 -8.19 11.76 -0.86
CA ASN A 58 -8.17 10.45 -0.22
C ASN A 58 -9.34 10.25 0.75
N PHE A 59 -9.91 11.31 1.31
CA PHE A 59 -11.04 11.24 2.26
C PHE A 59 -12.41 11.42 1.61
N THR A 60 -12.51 12.17 0.52
CA THR A 60 -13.80 12.51 -0.11
C THR A 60 -14.21 11.51 -1.18
N LYS A 61 -13.26 10.93 -1.91
CA LYS A 61 -13.51 9.76 -2.76
C LYS A 61 -13.58 8.47 -1.94
#